data_AF-A0A6L5K522-F1
#
_entry.id   AF-A0A6L5K522-F1
#
_cell.length_a   1.000
_cell.length_b   1.000
_cell.length_c   1.000
_cell.angle_alpha   90.00
_cell.angle_beta   90.00
_cell.angle_gamma   90.00
#
_symmetry.space_group_name_H-M   'P 1'
#
loop_
_entity.id
_entity.type
_entity.pdbx_description
1 polymer ?
#
loop_
_entity_poly.entity_id
_entity_poly.type
_entity_poly.pdbx_seq_one_letter_code
_entity_poly.pdbx_strand_id
1 'polypeptide(L)'
;MVGLFVFVLFSSAGPIGGLDILFTPAVMVVGQVVLISPIMLGLTISALSGVDKSIADTAVSLGASRFQMAAVTIREARFAVLAALIMGFGRAISEVGLSLMVGGNIQGFTRTITTAISLETSKGDLELALALGIILIVIALIINIVLNRIQQR
;
A
#
# COMPACT_ATOMS: atom_id res chain seq x y z
N MET A 1 2.39 -4.14 14.70
CA MET A 1 1.07 -4.57 15.20
C MET A 1 0.23 -5.26 14.13
N VAL A 2 -0.01 -4.66 12.95
CA VAL A 2 -0.80 -5.31 11.88
C VAL A 2 -0.21 -6.65 11.42
N GLY A 3 1.11 -6.74 11.20
CA GLY A 3 1.76 -7.99 10.82
C GLY A 3 1.55 -9.12 11.82
N LEU A 4 1.67 -8.84 13.13
CA LEU A 4 1.39 -9.80 14.19
C LEU A 4 -0.09 -10.19 14.23
N PHE A 5 -0.99 -9.23 14.05
CA PHE A 5 -2.43 -9.49 14.01
C PHE A 5 -2.79 -10.44 12.86
N VAL A 6 -2.28 -10.17 11.65
CA VAL A 6 -2.48 -11.04 10.48
C VAL A 6 -1.83 -12.40 10.71
N PHE A 7 -0.64 -12.45 11.29
CA PHE A 7 0.02 -13.71 11.63
C PHE A 7 -0.85 -14.56 12.57
N VAL A 8 -1.37 -13.97 13.66
CA VAL A 8 -2.22 -14.71 14.61
C VAL A 8 -3.50 -15.21 13.93
N LEU A 9 -4.13 -14.40 13.08
CA LEU A 9 -5.36 -14.79 12.37
C LEU A 9 -5.17 -16.01 11.45
N PHE A 10 -4.05 -16.04 10.71
CA PHE A 10 -3.74 -17.08 9.73
C PHE A 10 -2.83 -18.19 10.27
N SER A 11 -2.36 -18.08 11.51
CA SER A 11 -1.64 -19.15 12.20
C SER A 11 -2.54 -20.37 12.37
N SER A 12 -1.94 -21.56 12.53
CA SER A 12 -2.69 -22.80 12.74
C SER A 12 -3.59 -22.79 13.99
N ALA A 13 -3.23 -21.99 15.00
CA ALA A 13 -4.05 -21.75 16.19
C ALA A 13 -5.09 -20.62 16.01
N GLY A 14 -5.05 -19.93 14.87
CA GLY A 14 -5.90 -18.80 14.53
C GLY A 14 -7.25 -19.20 13.93
N PRO A 15 -8.23 -18.28 13.89
CA PRO A 15 -9.56 -18.55 13.35
C PRO A 15 -9.58 -18.96 11.87
N ILE A 16 -8.59 -18.50 11.10
CA ILE A 16 -8.46 -18.76 9.66
C ILE A 16 -7.35 -19.79 9.39
N GLY A 17 -6.79 -20.41 10.45
CA GLY A 17 -5.67 -21.34 10.37
C GLY A 17 -5.92 -22.58 9.52
N GLY A 18 -7.17 -23.01 9.38
CA GLY A 18 -7.53 -24.19 8.58
C GLY A 18 -7.30 -24.06 7.06
N LEU A 19 -6.86 -22.90 6.57
CA LEU A 19 -6.47 -22.71 5.18
C LEU A 19 -5.00 -23.02 4.90
N ASP A 20 -4.15 -23.13 5.93
CA ASP A 20 -2.70 -23.44 5.83
C ASP A 20 -1.92 -22.60 4.80
N ILE A 21 -2.34 -21.34 4.59
CA ILE A 21 -1.76 -20.41 3.60
C ILE A 21 -0.79 -19.39 4.20
N LEU A 22 -0.41 -19.55 5.47
CA LEU A 22 0.62 -18.70 6.09
C LEU A 22 1.96 -18.86 5.33
N PHE A 23 2.78 -17.80 5.30
CA PHE A 23 4.03 -17.77 4.52
C PHE A 23 3.84 -17.85 3.01
N THR A 24 2.69 -17.37 2.51
CA THR A 24 2.43 -17.20 1.08
C THR A 24 2.37 -15.73 0.68
N PRO A 25 2.70 -15.38 -0.58
CA PRO A 25 2.49 -14.03 -1.10
C PRO A 25 1.05 -13.54 -0.97
N ALA A 26 0.07 -14.45 -1.02
CA ALA A 26 -1.35 -14.10 -0.89
C ALA A 26 -1.66 -13.48 0.48
N VAL A 27 -1.22 -14.11 1.58
CA VAL A 27 -1.45 -13.56 2.93
C VAL A 27 -0.64 -12.29 3.16
N MET A 28 0.56 -12.19 2.57
CA MET A 28 1.33 -10.93 2.58
C MET A 28 0.53 -9.79 1.93
N VAL A 29 -0.07 -10.01 0.76
CA VAL A 29 -0.90 -9.02 0.07
C VAL A 29 -2.11 -8.63 0.91
N VAL A 30 -2.81 -9.60 1.51
CA VAL A 30 -3.95 -9.33 2.41
C VAL A 30 -3.53 -8.46 3.59
N GLY A 31 -2.42 -8.83 4.26
CA GLY A 31 -1.92 -8.04 5.38
C GLY A 31 -1.53 -6.63 4.96
N GLN A 32 -0.96 -6.49 3.77
CA GLN A 32 -0.59 -5.20 3.20
C GLN A 32 -1.80 -4.32 2.88
N VAL A 33 -2.86 -4.91 2.33
CA VAL A 33 -4.14 -4.22 2.09
C VAL A 33 -4.70 -3.72 3.42
N VAL A 34 -4.77 -4.57 4.44
CA VAL A 34 -5.27 -4.17 5.78
C VAL A 34 -4.45 -3.02 6.36
N LEU A 35 -3.13 -3.07 6.19
CA LEU A 35 -2.22 -2.04 6.70
C LEU A 35 -2.39 -0.70 5.99
N ILE A 36 -2.53 -0.69 4.66
CA ILE A 36 -2.53 0.53 3.85
C ILE A 36 -3.92 1.15 3.72
N SER A 37 -4.97 0.34 3.73
CA SER A 37 -6.37 0.77 3.56
C SER A 37 -6.76 2.00 4.39
N PRO A 38 -6.53 2.06 5.72
CA PRO A 38 -6.95 3.23 6.51
C PRO A 38 -6.22 4.51 6.10
N ILE A 39 -4.95 4.41 5.70
CA ILE A 39 -4.15 5.56 5.24
C ILE A 39 -4.70 6.06 3.90
N MET A 40 -4.88 5.15 2.94
CA MET A 40 -5.49 5.45 1.64
C MET A 40 -6.87 6.08 1.78
N LEU A 41 -7.74 5.52 2.63
CA LEU A 41 -9.09 6.02 2.87
C LEU A 41 -9.07 7.42 3.47
N GLY A 42 -8.26 7.65 4.51
CA GLY A 42 -8.14 8.97 5.14
C GLY A 42 -7.67 10.04 4.14
N LEU A 43 -6.67 9.72 3.33
CA LEU A 43 -6.15 10.62 2.29
C LEU A 43 -7.19 10.89 1.20
N THR A 44 -7.93 9.85 0.78
CA THR A 44 -9.00 9.97 -0.22
C THR A 44 -10.18 10.80 0.29
N ILE A 45 -10.59 10.61 1.55
CA ILE A 45 -11.67 11.40 2.17
C ILE A 45 -11.24 12.87 2.30
N SER A 46 -10.01 13.13 2.74
CA SER A 46 -9.47 14.48 2.82
C SER A 46 -9.41 15.16 1.45
N ALA A 47 -8.98 14.42 0.42
CA ALA A 47 -8.98 14.85 -0.97
C ALA A 47 -10.38 15.23 -1.47
N LEU A 48 -11.37 14.36 -1.27
CA LEU A 48 -12.76 14.60 -1.67
C LEU A 48 -13.38 15.77 -0.90
N SER A 49 -13.03 15.95 0.38
CA SER A 49 -13.53 17.07 1.20
C SER A 49 -12.98 18.43 0.75
N GLY A 50 -11.85 18.44 0.02
CA GLY A 50 -11.28 19.64 -0.58
C GLY A 50 -11.88 20.01 -1.94
N VAL A 51 -12.74 19.16 -2.53
CA VAL A 51 -13.47 19.47 -3.76
C VAL A 51 -14.60 20.46 -3.44
N ASP A 52 -14.77 21.47 -4.28
CA ASP A 52 -15.85 22.45 -4.11
C ASP A 52 -17.22 21.74 -4.15
N LYS A 53 -18.02 21.97 -3.10
CA LYS A 53 -19.36 21.42 -2.96
C LYS A 53 -20.28 21.87 -4.09
N SER A 54 -19.99 23.01 -4.72
CA SER A 54 -20.73 23.54 -5.87
C SER A 54 -20.79 22.53 -7.04
N ILE A 55 -19.78 21.68 -7.21
CA ILE A 55 -19.74 20.65 -8.26
C ILE A 55 -20.81 19.59 -8.02
N ALA A 56 -20.94 19.12 -6.78
CA ALA A 56 -21.96 18.13 -6.41
C ALA A 56 -23.37 18.73 -6.50
N ASP A 57 -23.55 19.96 -6.02
CA ASP A 57 -24.82 20.67 -6.05
C ASP A 57 -25.28 20.95 -7.50
N THR A 58 -24.35 21.32 -8.38
CA THR A 58 -24.63 21.52 -9.81
C THR A 58 -25.01 20.21 -10.50
N ALA A 59 -24.30 19.11 -10.22
CA ALA A 59 -24.62 17.81 -10.77
C ALA A 59 -26.05 17.36 -10.37
N VAL A 60 -26.41 17.50 -9.09
CA VAL A 60 -27.76 17.20 -8.61
C VAL A 60 -28.80 18.12 -9.25
N SER A 61 -28.50 19.41 -9.40
CA SER A 61 -29.39 20.38 -10.05
C SER A 61 -29.66 20.06 -11.52
N LEU A 62 -28.71 19.43 -12.21
CA LEU A 62 -28.85 18.93 -13.58
C LEU A 62 -29.56 17.56 -13.67
N GLY A 63 -30.06 17.03 -12.55
CA GLY A 63 -30.78 15.75 -12.50
C GLY A 63 -29.88 14.52 -12.40
N ALA A 64 -28.61 14.67 -12.00
CA ALA A 64 -27.71 13.53 -11.85
C ALA A 64 -28.15 12.59 -10.70
N SER A 65 -28.08 11.30 -10.97
CA SER A 65 -28.22 10.25 -9.95
C SER A 65 -27.04 10.25 -8.97
N ARG A 66 -27.20 9.60 -7.80
CA ARG A 66 -26.14 9.49 -6.78
C ARG A 66 -24.82 8.93 -7.32
N PHE A 67 -24.89 7.97 -8.23
CA PHE A 67 -23.71 7.38 -8.88
C PHE A 67 -23.02 8.36 -9.84
N GLN A 68 -23.79 9.12 -10.62
CA GLN A 68 -23.24 10.13 -11.53
C GLN A 68 -22.58 11.27 -10.77
N MET A 69 -23.21 11.76 -9.71
CA MET A 69 -22.62 12.77 -8.83
C MET A 69 -21.30 12.27 -8.21
N ALA A 70 -21.29 11.06 -7.62
CA ALA A 70 -20.06 10.48 -7.07
C ALA A 70 -18.95 10.32 -8.11
N ALA A 71 -19.29 9.87 -9.34
CA ALA A 71 -18.33 9.73 -10.42
C ALA A 71 -17.71 11.07 -10.84
N VAL A 72 -18.51 12.14 -10.92
CA VAL A 72 -18.02 13.48 -11.22
C VAL A 72 -17.11 14.00 -10.10
N THR A 73 -17.53 13.88 -8.83
CA THR A 73 -16.71 14.31 -7.69
C THR A 73 -15.37 13.57 -7.63
N ILE A 74 -15.35 12.26 -7.89
CA ILE A 74 -14.11 11.47 -7.94
C ILE A 74 -13.23 11.91 -9.12
N ARG A 75 -13.83 12.24 -10.27
CA ARG A 75 -13.09 12.71 -11.44
C ARG A 75 -12.42 14.07 -11.19
N GLU A 76 -13.09 14.97 -10.48
CA GLU A 76 -12.51 16.25 -10.08
C GLU A 76 -11.41 16.05 -9.02
N ALA A 77 -11.60 15.12 -8.09
CA ALA A 77 -10.59 14.74 -7.10
C ALA A 77 -9.46 13.85 -7.66
N ARG A 78 -9.41 13.56 -8.98
CA ARG A 78 -8.50 12.54 -9.55
C ARG A 78 -7.04 12.74 -9.15
N PHE A 79 -6.57 13.98 -9.11
CA PHE A 79 -5.19 14.29 -8.77
C PHE A 79 -4.89 14.03 -7.29
N ALA A 80 -5.88 14.26 -6.43
CA ALA A 80 -5.76 14.02 -5.01
C ALA A 80 -5.92 12.53 -4.68
N VAL A 81 -6.75 11.78 -5.43
CA VAL A 81 -6.78 10.31 -5.38
C VAL A 81 -5.46 9.69 -5.85
N LEU A 82 -4.87 10.22 -6.93
CA LEU A 82 -3.53 9.81 -7.38
C LEU A 82 -2.46 10.10 -6.31
N ALA A 83 -2.54 11.24 -5.62
CA ALA A 83 -1.66 11.53 -4.48
C ALA A 83 -1.79 10.48 -3.37
N ALA A 84 -3.03 10.09 -3.03
CA ALA A 84 -3.31 9.06 -2.03
C ALA A 84 -2.71 7.70 -2.46
N LEU A 85 -2.81 7.35 -3.74
CA LEU A 85 -2.19 6.14 -4.30
C LEU A 85 -0.66 6.16 -4.19
N ILE A 86 -0.01 7.29 -4.51
CA ILE A 86 1.44 7.45 -4.37
C ILE A 86 1.88 7.27 -2.93
N MET A 87 1.17 7.90 -1.98
CA MET A 87 1.44 7.75 -0.56
C MET A 87 1.21 6.32 -0.07
N GLY A 88 0.14 5.66 -0.53
CA GLY A 88 -0.14 4.26 -0.25
C GLY A 88 0.97 3.34 -0.75
N PHE A 89 1.47 3.57 -1.96
CA PHE A 89 2.60 2.84 -2.54
C PHE A 89 3.88 3.03 -1.73
N GLY A 90 4.21 4.28 -1.36
CA GLY A 90 5.37 4.59 -0.51
C GLY A 90 5.28 3.90 0.86
N ARG A 91 4.08 3.88 1.46
CA ARG A 91 3.84 3.10 2.68
C ARG A 91 4.02 1.61 2.45
N ALA A 92 3.63 1.12 1.27
CA ALA A 92 3.68 -0.30 0.95
C ALA A 92 5.11 -0.81 0.85
N ILE A 93 5.92 -0.14 0.03
CA ILE A 93 7.29 -0.56 -0.26
C ILE A 93 8.20 -0.48 0.97
N SER A 94 7.85 0.37 1.94
CA SER A 94 8.59 0.57 3.18
C SER A 94 8.24 -0.46 4.26
N GLU A 95 7.25 -1.33 4.04
CA GLU A 95 6.84 -2.31 5.04
C GLU A 95 7.78 -3.52 5.06
N VAL A 96 8.43 -3.71 6.22
CA VAL A 96 9.37 -4.83 6.45
C VAL A 96 8.79 -5.83 7.46
N GLY A 97 8.20 -5.34 8.53
CA GLY A 97 7.78 -6.16 9.67
C GLY A 97 6.66 -7.13 9.30
N LEU A 98 5.64 -6.66 8.58
CA LEU A 98 4.57 -7.53 8.08
C LEU A 98 5.12 -8.61 7.16
N SER A 99 5.98 -8.25 6.21
CA SER A 99 6.58 -9.17 5.24
C SER A 99 7.46 -10.23 5.90
N LEU A 100 8.20 -9.87 6.96
CA LEU A 100 8.98 -10.82 7.76
C LEU A 100 8.09 -11.78 8.55
N MET A 101 7.12 -11.25 9.31
CA MET A 101 6.27 -12.04 10.20
C MET A 101 5.34 -12.99 9.42
N VAL A 102 4.68 -12.48 8.39
CA VAL A 102 3.65 -13.20 7.63
C VAL A 102 4.27 -13.99 6.48
N GLY A 103 5.32 -13.47 5.85
CA GLY A 103 5.97 -14.08 4.70
C GLY A 103 7.09 -15.05 5.04
N GLY A 104 7.75 -14.91 6.19
CA GLY A 104 8.82 -15.83 6.63
C GLY A 104 10.13 -15.72 5.83
N ASN A 105 10.25 -14.75 4.92
CA ASN A 105 11.46 -14.45 4.15
C ASN A 105 12.03 -15.63 3.32
N ILE A 106 11.16 -16.40 2.68
CA ILE A 106 11.50 -17.59 1.88
C ILE A 106 12.11 -17.15 0.55
N GLN A 107 13.34 -17.59 0.28
CA GLN A 107 14.06 -17.24 -0.95
C GLN A 107 13.31 -17.70 -2.19
N GLY A 108 13.16 -16.81 -3.17
CA GLY A 108 12.46 -17.10 -4.42
C GLY A 108 10.94 -17.20 -4.31
N PHE A 109 10.36 -16.99 -3.13
CA PHE A 109 8.91 -17.10 -2.92
C PHE A 109 8.31 -15.89 -2.20
N THR A 110 8.71 -15.61 -0.95
CA THR A 110 8.18 -14.51 -0.13
C THR A 110 9.22 -13.46 0.26
N ARG A 111 10.49 -13.68 -0.08
CA ARG A 111 11.58 -12.72 0.17
C ARG A 111 11.41 -11.48 -0.69
N THR A 112 11.27 -10.32 -0.05
CA THR A 112 11.30 -9.01 -0.70
C THR A 112 12.68 -8.38 -0.56
N ILE A 113 12.95 -7.31 -1.32
CA ILE A 113 14.20 -6.54 -1.17
C ILE A 113 14.32 -6.00 0.27
N THR A 114 13.22 -5.53 0.86
CA THR A 114 13.22 -5.03 2.23
C THR A 114 13.53 -6.09 3.28
N THR A 115 12.97 -7.30 3.16
CA THR A 115 13.29 -8.39 4.08
C THR A 115 14.69 -8.95 3.86
N ALA A 116 15.19 -8.91 2.61
CA ALA A 116 16.57 -9.25 2.30
C ALA A 116 17.55 -8.26 2.96
N ILE A 117 17.32 -6.95 2.84
CA ILE A 117 18.14 -5.92 3.52
C ILE A 117 18.20 -6.20 5.03
N SER A 118 17.04 -6.44 5.66
CA SER A 118 17.00 -6.75 7.09
C SER A 118 17.77 -8.02 7.44
N LEU A 119 17.64 -9.08 6.62
CA LEU A 119 18.34 -10.35 6.84
C LEU A 119 19.86 -10.18 6.73
N GLU A 120 20.35 -9.56 5.66
CA GLU A 120 21.79 -9.38 5.45
C GLU A 120 22.40 -8.45 6.50
N THR A 121 21.67 -7.41 6.92
CA THR A 121 22.06 -6.56 8.06
C THR A 121 22.20 -7.38 9.35
N SER A 122 21.25 -8.27 9.64
CA SER A 122 21.30 -9.13 10.83
C SER A 122 22.41 -10.19 10.78
N LYS A 123 22.87 -10.58 9.59
CA LYS A 123 24.03 -11.48 9.42
C LYS A 123 25.38 -10.74 9.52
N GLY A 124 25.36 -9.41 9.52
CA GLY A 124 26.57 -8.58 9.50
C GLY A 124 27.14 -8.33 8.08
N ASP A 125 26.46 -8.78 7.02
CA ASP A 125 26.82 -8.49 5.64
C ASP A 125 26.27 -7.12 5.23
N LEU A 126 26.93 -6.07 5.75
CA LEU A 126 26.55 -4.69 5.48
C LEU A 126 26.80 -4.29 4.03
N GLU A 127 27.78 -4.90 3.35
CA GLU A 127 28.07 -4.61 1.95
C GLU A 127 26.88 -4.96 1.07
N LEU A 128 26.36 -6.19 1.21
CA LEU A 128 25.19 -6.63 0.46
C LEU A 128 23.92 -5.87 0.86
N ALA A 129 23.74 -5.61 2.17
CA ALA A 129 22.59 -4.85 2.66
C ALA A 129 22.55 -3.42 2.10
N LEU A 130 23.69 -2.73 2.05
CA LEU A 130 23.81 -1.39 1.46
C LEU A 130 23.56 -1.42 -0.05
N ALA A 131 24.11 -2.39 -0.76
CA ALA A 131 23.88 -2.54 -2.21
C ALA A 131 22.38 -2.70 -2.52
N LEU A 132 21.69 -3.58 -1.80
CA LEU A 132 20.24 -3.77 -1.92
C LEU A 132 19.46 -2.52 -1.53
N GLY A 133 19.90 -1.81 -0.48
CA GLY A 133 19.30 -0.55 -0.05
C GLY A 133 19.36 0.54 -1.12
N ILE A 134 20.52 0.71 -1.76
CA ILE A 134 20.69 1.67 -2.86
C ILE A 134 19.76 1.32 -4.04
N ILE A 135 19.71 0.04 -4.43
CA ILE A 135 18.81 -0.42 -5.49
C ILE A 135 17.36 -0.09 -5.15
N LEU A 136 16.93 -0.37 -3.92
CA LEU A 136 15.57 -0.08 -3.47
C LEU A 136 15.25 1.41 -3.52
N ILE A 137 16.16 2.27 -3.05
CA ILE A 137 16.01 3.73 -3.09
C ILE A 137 15.87 4.22 -4.53
N VAL A 138 16.72 3.75 -5.44
CA VAL A 138 16.67 4.13 -6.86
C VAL A 138 15.33 3.72 -7.48
N ILE A 139 14.88 2.49 -7.26
CA ILE A 139 13.58 2.00 -7.76
C ILE A 139 12.43 2.84 -7.18
N ALA A 140 12.44 3.07 -5.87
CA ALA A 140 11.41 3.87 -5.20
C ALA A 140 11.37 5.31 -5.74
N LEU A 141 12.53 5.92 -5.99
CA LEU A 141 12.64 7.26 -6.56
C LEU A 141 12.10 7.31 -7.99
N ILE A 142 12.47 6.35 -8.85
CA ILE A 142 11.98 6.26 -10.23
C ILE A 142 10.46 6.16 -10.25
N ILE A 143 9.89 5.26 -9.45
CA ILE A 143 8.43 5.07 -9.39
C ILE A 143 7.74 6.35 -8.89
N ASN A 144 8.25 6.97 -7.81
CA ASN A 144 7.68 8.22 -7.30
C ASN A 144 7.74 9.34 -8.34
N ILE A 145 8.85 9.51 -9.06
CA ILE A 145 8.99 10.53 -10.10
C ILE A 145 8.00 10.28 -11.25
N VAL A 146 7.87 9.03 -11.69
CA VAL A 146 6.93 8.66 -12.76
C VAL A 146 5.49 8.96 -12.34
N LEU A 147 5.09 8.52 -11.15
CA LEU A 147 3.74 8.76 -10.65
C LEU A 147 3.46 10.24 -10.42
N ASN A 148 4.43 11.00 -9.89
CA ASN A 148 4.29 12.44 -9.69
C ASN A 148 4.17 13.19 -11.04
N ARG A 149 4.95 12.81 -12.06
CA ARG A 149 4.80 13.38 -13.41
C ARG A 149 3.44 13.10 -14.04
N ILE A 150 2.85 11.93 -13.79
CA ILE A 150 1.49 11.61 -14.25
C ILE A 150 0.46 12.49 -13.52
N GLN A 151 0.68 12.79 -12.24
CA GLN A 151 -0.20 13.67 -11.47
C GLN A 151 -0.15 15.13 -11.93
N GLN A 152 0.99 15.62 -12.43
CA GLN A 152 1.12 17.01 -12.89
C GLN A 152 0.59 17.27 -14.31
N ARG A 153 0.13 16.23 -15.02
CA ARG A 153 -0.47 16.32 -16.37
C ARG A 153 -1.98 16.18 -16.32
#